data_AF-A0A2M8B2Q0-F1
#
_entry.id   AF-A0A2M8B2Q0-F1
#
_cell.length_a   1.000
_cell.length_b   1.000
_cell.length_c   1.000
_cell.angle_alpha   90.00
_cell.angle_beta   90.00
_cell.angle_gamma   90.00
#
_symmetry.space_group_name_H-M   'P 1'
#
loop_
_entity.id
_entity.type
_entity.pdbx_description
1 polymer ?
#
loop_
_entity_poly.entity_id
_entity_poly.type
_entity_poly.pdbx_seq_one_letter_code
_entity_poly.pdbx_strand_id
1 'polypeptide(L)'
;DSGLLHALFGIGTLGDLLGHPVLGASWEGFVIEQIVAALPAGWQPFFYRTATGVEIDLVLVRPGVAPIAVEIKAGLAPQIEKGFWTAFKDLGCERGYCVYGGAEAYPLAAGVEAVPVSQIQRILESA
;
A
#
# COMPACT_ATOMS: atom_id res chain seq x y z
N ASP A 1 7.29 13.07 0.43
CA ASP A 1 6.67 14.00 -0.53
C ASP A 1 7.15 13.71 -1.94
N SER A 2 6.24 13.16 -2.75
CA SER A 2 6.47 12.80 -4.15
C SER A 2 6.58 14.01 -5.08
N GLY A 3 5.91 15.13 -4.77
CA GLY A 3 5.96 16.35 -5.58
C GLY A 3 7.34 17.03 -5.53
N LEU A 4 7.93 17.12 -4.34
CA LEU A 4 9.29 17.63 -4.20
C LEU A 4 10.31 16.72 -4.89
N LEU A 5 10.12 15.39 -4.79
CA LEU A 5 10.95 14.40 -5.49
C LEU A 5 10.90 14.59 -7.01
N HIS A 6 9.71 14.77 -7.58
CA HIS A 6 9.54 15.02 -9.01
C HIS A 6 10.21 16.31 -9.45
N ALA A 7 10.06 17.40 -8.68
CA ALA A 7 10.71 18.68 -8.98
C ALA A 7 12.24 18.57 -8.99
N LEU A 8 12.83 17.84 -8.03
CA LEU A 8 14.28 17.65 -7.94
C LEU A 8 14.84 16.75 -9.06
N PHE A 9 14.04 15.80 -9.57
CA PHE A 9 14.41 14.98 -10.71
C PHE A 9 14.02 15.57 -12.08
N GLY A 10 13.44 16.77 -12.11
CA GLY A 10 13.01 17.41 -13.35
C GLY A 10 11.86 16.68 -14.06
N ILE A 11 11.06 15.92 -13.32
CA ILE A 11 9.89 15.19 -13.82
C ILE A 11 8.73 16.19 -13.90
N GLY A 12 8.42 16.65 -15.12
CA GLY A 12 7.41 17.70 -15.37
C GLY A 12 6.10 17.18 -15.95
N THR A 13 6.09 15.96 -16.50
CA THR A 13 4.92 15.38 -17.15
C THR A 13 4.66 13.95 -16.67
N LEU A 14 3.44 13.46 -16.90
CA LEU A 14 3.09 12.06 -16.64
C LEU A 14 3.96 11.10 -17.47
N GLY A 15 4.29 11.47 -18.71
CA GLY A 15 5.16 10.68 -19.57
C GLY A 15 6.56 10.49 -18.97
N ASP A 16 7.13 11.57 -18.41
CA ASP A 16 8.44 11.52 -17.73
C ASP A 16 8.39 10.55 -16.55
N LEU A 17 7.33 10.63 -15.72
CA LEU A 17 7.18 9.78 -14.55
C LEU A 17 7.02 8.29 -14.93
N LEU A 18 6.20 7.99 -15.94
CA LEU A 18 5.93 6.61 -16.37
C LEU A 18 7.18 5.90 -16.91
N GLY A 19 8.13 6.66 -17.48
CA GLY A 19 9.41 6.15 -17.95
C GLY A 19 10.53 6.16 -16.88
N HIS A 20 10.30 6.78 -15.73
CA HIS A 20 11.34 6.99 -14.72
C HIS A 20 11.38 5.84 -13.71
N PRO A 21 12.57 5.33 -13.32
CA PRO A 21 12.71 4.28 -12.30
C PRO A 21 12.19 4.66 -10.91
N VAL A 22 11.86 5.93 -10.69
CA VAL A 22 11.33 6.44 -9.41
C VAL A 22 9.83 6.18 -9.26
N LEU A 23 9.13 5.84 -10.34
CA LEU A 23 7.67 5.67 -10.35
C LEU A 23 7.18 4.80 -9.20
N GLY A 24 7.80 3.62 -9.01
CA GLY A 24 7.41 2.68 -7.97
C GLY A 24 7.47 3.30 -6.57
N ALA A 25 8.66 3.74 -6.16
CA ALA A 25 8.88 4.33 -4.84
C ALA A 25 8.08 5.63 -4.63
N SER A 26 7.94 6.45 -5.68
CA SER A 26 7.13 7.67 -5.63
C SER A 26 5.65 7.37 -5.45
N TRP A 27 5.13 6.33 -6.11
CA TRP A 27 3.75 5.90 -6.00
C TRP A 27 3.47 5.33 -4.61
N GLU A 28 4.34 4.45 -4.13
CA GLU A 28 4.26 3.87 -2.79
C GLU A 28 4.22 4.96 -1.72
N GLY A 29 5.17 5.89 -1.76
CA GLY A 29 5.22 7.01 -0.81
C GLY A 29 3.96 7.87 -0.86
N PHE A 30 3.44 8.19 -2.06
CA PHE A 30 2.20 8.94 -2.21
C PHE A 30 1.00 8.21 -1.57
N VAL A 31 0.84 6.91 -1.84
CA VAL A 31 -0.27 6.11 -1.31
C VAL A 31 -0.20 5.99 0.22
N ILE A 32 1.00 5.77 0.78
CA ILE A 32 1.19 5.74 2.23
C ILE A 32 0.81 7.08 2.85
N GLU A 33 1.25 8.19 2.28
CA GLU A 33 0.89 9.54 2.75
C GLU A 33 -0.64 9.73 2.76
N GLN A 34 -1.35 9.26 1.73
CA GLN A 34 -2.81 9.34 1.68
C GLN A 34 -3.49 8.49 2.77
N ILE A 35 -3.03 7.25 2.97
CA ILE A 35 -3.58 6.35 4.00
C ILE A 35 -3.35 6.94 5.40
N VAL A 36 -2.13 7.36 5.69
CA VAL A 36 -1.75 7.89 7.01
C VAL A 36 -2.50 9.19 7.32
N ALA A 37 -2.66 10.07 6.33
CA ALA A 37 -3.40 11.33 6.50
C ALA A 37 -4.90 11.10 6.84
N ALA A 38 -5.48 10.00 6.37
CA ALA A 38 -6.88 9.66 6.59
C ALA A 38 -7.11 8.68 7.75
N LEU A 39 -6.05 8.22 8.41
CA LEU A 39 -6.10 7.15 9.39
C LEU A 39 -6.90 7.57 10.66
N PRO A 40 -7.87 6.78 11.13
CA PRO A 40 -8.62 7.12 12.34
C PRO A 40 -7.74 7.14 13.60
N ALA A 41 -8.16 7.90 14.60
CA ALA A 41 -7.45 7.98 15.87
C ALA A 41 -7.29 6.58 16.53
N GLY A 42 -6.09 6.30 17.04
CA GLY A 42 -5.77 5.04 17.72
C GLY A 42 -5.18 3.96 16.81
N TRP A 43 -5.15 4.18 15.50
CA TRP A 43 -4.40 3.37 14.55
C TRP A 43 -2.99 3.90 14.36
N GLN A 44 -2.04 2.99 14.14
CA GLN A 44 -0.63 3.29 13.95
C GLN A 44 -0.10 2.60 12.69
N PRO A 45 0.56 3.36 11.78
CA PRO A 45 1.20 2.81 10.59
C PRO A 45 2.63 2.32 10.89
N PHE A 46 2.99 1.17 10.34
CA PHE A 46 4.34 0.60 10.43
C PHE A 46 4.79 0.00 9.09
N PHE A 47 6.10 0.02 8.84
CA PHE A 47 6.72 -0.80 7.79
C PHE A 47 7.09 -2.16 8.37
N TYR A 48 6.93 -3.24 7.60
CA TYR A 48 7.35 -4.57 8.02
C TYR A 48 8.38 -5.15 7.05
N ARG A 49 9.52 -5.60 7.59
CA ARG A 49 10.57 -6.28 6.85
C ARG A 49 11.29 -7.28 7.75
N THR A 50 11.48 -8.51 7.26
CA THR A 50 12.29 -9.52 7.95
C THR A 50 13.76 -9.47 7.51
N ALA A 51 14.65 -10.09 8.28
CA ALA A 51 16.06 -10.26 7.89
C ALA A 51 16.24 -11.09 6.62
N THR A 52 15.25 -11.90 6.24
CA THR A 52 15.24 -12.71 5.01
C THR A 52 14.67 -11.95 3.80
N GLY A 53 14.31 -10.66 3.96
CA GLY A 53 13.82 -9.82 2.87
C GLY A 53 12.34 -10.00 2.55
N VAL A 54 11.55 -10.55 3.48
CA VAL A 54 10.08 -10.58 3.34
C VAL A 54 9.52 -9.24 3.81
N GLU A 55 8.66 -8.63 3.00
CA GLU A 55 8.18 -7.26 3.19
C GLU A 55 6.65 -7.17 3.11
N ILE A 56 6.09 -6.22 3.86
CA ILE A 56 4.77 -5.62 3.62
C ILE A 56 4.99 -4.10 3.65
N ASP A 57 4.54 -3.41 2.61
CA ASP A 57 4.75 -1.97 2.45
C ASP A 57 4.18 -1.17 3.63
N LEU A 58 2.98 -1.52 4.10
CA LEU A 58 2.36 -0.87 5.24
C LEU A 58 1.53 -1.84 6.09
N VAL A 59 1.69 -1.77 7.40
CA VAL A 59 0.90 -2.50 8.40
C VAL A 59 0.21 -1.49 9.29
N LEU A 60 -1.12 -1.59 9.38
CA LEU A 60 -1.92 -0.75 10.27
C LEU A 60 -2.24 -1.55 11.53
N VAL A 61 -1.97 -0.96 12.70
CA VAL A 61 -2.12 -1.62 14.00
C VAL A 61 -2.97 -0.77 14.94
N ARG A 62 -3.87 -1.43 15.66
CA ARG A 62 -4.66 -0.84 16.76
C ARG A 62 -4.81 -1.85 17.89
N PRO A 63 -4.76 -1.43 19.17
CA PRO A 63 -4.98 -2.34 20.29
C PRO A 63 -6.31 -3.10 20.20
N GLY A 64 -6.26 -4.42 20.33
CA GLY A 64 -7.43 -5.29 20.32
C GLY A 64 -7.97 -5.65 18.94
N VAL A 65 -7.31 -5.25 17.85
CA VAL A 65 -7.68 -5.59 16.47
C VAL A 65 -6.51 -6.30 15.79
N ALA A 66 -6.79 -7.32 14.98
CA ALA A 66 -5.77 -7.97 14.16
C ALA A 66 -5.12 -6.96 13.20
N PRO A 67 -3.78 -7.01 12.98
CA PRO A 67 -3.11 -6.09 12.07
C PRO A 67 -3.68 -6.17 10.65
N ILE A 68 -3.78 -5.02 9.98
CA ILE A 68 -4.19 -4.94 8.57
C ILE A 68 -2.94 -4.77 7.72
N ALA A 69 -2.75 -5.68 6.76
CA ALA A 69 -1.64 -5.62 5.80
C ALA A 69 -2.04 -4.83 4.54
N VAL A 70 -1.17 -3.95 4.08
CA VAL A 70 -1.39 -3.16 2.86
C VAL A 70 -0.16 -3.31 1.95
N GLU A 71 -0.39 -3.86 0.76
CA GLU A 71 0.57 -3.93 -0.35
C GLU A 71 0.23 -2.83 -1.36
N ILE A 72 1.22 -2.16 -1.94
CA ILE A 72 1.01 -1.04 -2.86
C ILE A 72 1.67 -1.34 -4.21
N LYS A 73 0.89 -1.27 -5.30
CA LYS A 73 1.39 -1.53 -6.66
C LYS A 73 0.98 -0.41 -7.62
N ALA A 74 1.94 0.19 -8.33
CA ALA A 74 1.63 1.23 -9.33
C ALA A 74 0.91 0.69 -10.58
N GLY A 75 1.00 -0.62 -10.85
CA GLY A 75 0.41 -1.24 -12.03
C GLY A 75 -1.12 -1.36 -11.99
N LEU A 76 -1.71 -1.67 -13.15
CA LEU A 76 -3.16 -1.83 -13.34
C LEU A 76 -3.68 -3.25 -13.05
N ALA A 77 -2.79 -4.24 -12.93
CA ALA A 77 -3.12 -5.63 -12.66
C ALA A 77 -2.26 -6.14 -11.49
N PRO A 78 -2.63 -5.83 -10.24
CA PRO A 78 -1.83 -6.16 -9.08
C PRO A 78 -1.78 -7.67 -8.88
N GLN A 79 -0.62 -8.16 -8.51
CA GLN A 79 -0.40 -9.53 -8.06
C GLN A 79 0.26 -9.47 -6.68
N ILE A 80 -0.24 -10.28 -5.76
CA ILE A 80 0.36 -10.40 -4.44
C ILE A 80 1.44 -11.47 -4.48
N GLU A 81 2.62 -11.09 -4.01
CA GLU A 81 3.79 -11.96 -4.00
C GLU A 81 3.78 -12.92 -2.81
N LYS A 82 4.56 -14.00 -2.93
CA LYS A 82 4.67 -15.01 -1.86
C LYS A 82 5.15 -14.41 -0.53
N GLY A 83 6.01 -13.39 -0.58
CA GLY A 83 6.53 -12.68 0.58
C GLY A 83 5.41 -12.08 1.44
N PHE A 84 4.50 -11.34 0.80
CA PHE A 84 3.32 -10.77 1.47
C PHE A 84 2.55 -11.85 2.24
N TRP A 85 2.27 -13.00 1.63
CA TRP A 85 1.51 -14.07 2.29
C TRP A 85 2.24 -14.70 3.49
N THR A 86 3.57 -14.74 3.46
CA THR A 86 4.36 -15.16 4.61
C THR A 86 4.21 -14.16 5.75
N ALA A 87 4.45 -12.87 5.48
CA ALA A 87 4.31 -11.82 6.49
C ALA A 87 2.88 -11.68 7.02
N PHE A 88 1.88 -11.78 6.14
CA PHE A 88 0.46 -11.73 6.48
C PHE A 88 0.10 -12.79 7.54
N LYS A 89 0.63 -14.02 7.37
CA LYS A 89 0.44 -15.10 8.34
C LYS A 89 1.25 -14.88 9.62
N ASP A 90 2.51 -14.48 9.50
CA ASP A 90 3.41 -14.27 10.64
C ASP A 90 2.89 -13.18 11.59
N LEU A 91 2.26 -12.14 11.04
CA LEU A 91 1.65 -11.05 11.79
C LEU A 91 0.25 -11.37 12.31
N GLY A 92 -0.33 -12.52 11.92
CA GLY A 92 -1.71 -12.88 12.26
C GLY A 92 -2.75 -11.93 11.65
N CYS A 93 -2.48 -11.42 10.44
CA CYS A 93 -3.44 -10.60 9.72
C CYS A 93 -4.67 -11.42 9.33
N GLU A 94 -5.84 -10.81 9.48
CA GLU A 94 -7.13 -11.38 9.02
C GLU A 94 -7.64 -10.66 7.77
N ARG A 95 -7.23 -9.40 7.60
CA ARG A 95 -7.62 -8.54 6.48
C ARG A 95 -6.38 -7.91 5.86
N GLY A 96 -6.38 -7.81 4.53
CA GLY A 96 -5.36 -7.08 3.80
C GLY A 96 -5.90 -6.41 2.55
N TYR A 97 -5.11 -5.50 2.01
CA TYR A 97 -5.45 -4.71 0.84
C TYR A 97 -4.28 -4.64 -0.12
N CYS A 98 -4.53 -4.76 -1.42
CA CYS A 98 -3.59 -4.37 -2.45
C CYS A 98 -4.05 -3.06 -3.08
N VAL A 99 -3.41 -1.94 -2.71
CA VAL A 99 -3.74 -0.63 -3.25
C VAL A 99 -3.05 -0.43 -4.59
N TYR A 100 -3.83 -0.16 -5.64
CA TYR A 100 -3.29 -0.16 -6.99
C TYR A 100 -3.82 0.95 -7.91
N GLY A 101 -3.21 1.08 -9.09
CA GLY A 101 -3.48 2.15 -10.05
C GLY A 101 -4.74 1.96 -10.93
N GLY A 102 -5.57 0.94 -10.70
CA GLY A 102 -6.78 0.70 -11.48
C GLY A 102 -8.00 1.49 -11.02
N ALA A 103 -9.19 1.00 -11.41
CA ALA A 103 -10.46 1.73 -11.21
C ALA A 103 -11.49 0.99 -10.33
N GLU A 104 -11.34 -0.32 -10.15
CA GLU A 104 -12.37 -1.16 -9.52
C GLU A 104 -11.81 -1.88 -8.29
N ALA A 105 -12.62 -2.00 -7.26
CA ALA A 105 -12.29 -2.82 -6.10
C ALA A 105 -12.83 -4.24 -6.30
N TYR A 106 -12.01 -5.25 -6.03
CA TYR A 106 -12.41 -6.65 -6.20
C TYR A 106 -11.66 -7.58 -5.24
N PRO A 107 -12.28 -8.72 -4.84
CA PRO A 107 -11.59 -9.73 -4.05
C PRO A 107 -10.39 -10.28 -4.81
N LEU A 108 -9.20 -10.19 -4.22
CA LEU A 108 -7.97 -10.70 -4.84
C LEU A 108 -7.62 -12.10 -4.33
N ALA A 109 -7.89 -12.36 -3.05
CA ALA A 109 -7.73 -13.66 -2.40
C ALA A 109 -8.54 -13.70 -1.08
N ALA A 110 -8.54 -14.85 -0.39
CA ALA A 110 -9.19 -14.96 0.91
C ALA A 110 -8.61 -13.94 1.91
N GLY A 111 -9.47 -13.05 2.42
CA GLY A 111 -9.08 -11.99 3.35
C GLY A 111 -8.36 -10.80 2.72
N VAL A 112 -8.20 -10.76 1.38
CA VAL A 112 -7.46 -9.68 0.70
C VAL A 112 -8.22 -9.13 -0.51
N GLU A 113 -8.39 -7.80 -0.53
CA GLU A 113 -9.09 -7.06 -1.59
C GLU A 113 -8.10 -6.18 -2.38
N ALA A 114 -8.21 -6.15 -3.71
CA ALA A 114 -7.56 -5.13 -4.53
C ALA A 114 -8.43 -3.86 -4.47
N VAL A 115 -7.83 -2.72 -4.13
CA VAL A 115 -8.54 -1.44 -3.96
C VAL A 115 -7.82 -0.37 -4.77
N PRO A 116 -8.50 0.38 -5.65
CA PRO A 116 -7.86 1.46 -6.38
C PRO A 116 -7.54 2.62 -5.42
N VAL A 117 -6.49 3.39 -5.73
CA VAL A 117 -6.10 4.56 -4.92
C VAL A 117 -7.22 5.62 -4.79
N SER A 118 -8.20 5.63 -5.69
CA SER A 118 -9.38 6.51 -5.57
C SER A 118 -10.38 6.05 -4.51
N GLN A 119 -10.21 4.84 -3.97
CA GLN A 119 -11.12 4.19 -3.01
C GLN A 119 -10.43 3.80 -1.68
N ILE A 120 -9.33 4.47 -1.32
CA ILE A 120 -8.54 4.20 -0.09
C ILE A 120 -9.41 4.20 1.18
N GLN A 121 -10.51 4.96 1.19
CA GLN A 121 -11.45 5.01 2.31
C GLN A 121 -12.01 3.63 2.71
N ARG A 122 -12.08 2.66 1.78
CA ARG A 122 -12.50 1.28 2.08
C ARG A 122 -11.57 0.58 3.07
N ILE A 123 -10.28 0.91 3.05
CA ILE A 123 -9.30 0.40 4.01
C ILE A 123 -9.64 0.90 5.42
N LEU A 124 -10.09 2.16 5.51
CA LEU A 124 -10.39 2.85 6.76
C LEU A 124 -11.72 2.41 7.37
N GLU A 125 -12.71 2.02 6.55
CA GLU A 125 -13.96 1.42 7.06
C GLU A 125 -13.72 0.11 7.83
N SER A 126 -12.61 -0.56 7.52
CA SER A 126 -12.17 -1.76 8.23
C SER A 126 -11.26 -1.49 9.43
N ALA A 127 -10.87 -0.22 9.63
CA ALA A 127 -9.98 0.25 10.68
C ALA A 127 -10.77 0.93 11.84
#